data_AF-A0A2U1AS92-F1
#
_entry.id   AF-A0A2U1AS92-F1
#
_cell.length_a   1.000
_cell.length_b   1.000
_cell.length_c   1.000
_cell.angle_alpha   90.00
_cell.angle_beta   90.00
_cell.angle_gamma   90.00
#
_symmetry.space_group_name_H-M   'P 1'
#
loop_
_entity.id
_entity.type
_entity.pdbx_description
1 polymer ?
#
loop_
_entity_poly.entity_id
_entity_poly.type
_entity_poly.pdbx_seq_one_letter_code
_entity_poly.pdbx_strand_id
1 'polypeptide(L)'
;MKELKTLSDVVVFCYAMFIALLLTNLLDHKAIFEIATEEQALTLYKTLGAVGAGLMLVKLLIGKLYITSLKYDRHMAQVKINELKADLYERKQEYRSNSYKESIRMEMAVASN
;
A
#
# COMPACT_ATOMS: atom_id res chain seq x y z
N MET A 1 -0.69 -4.37 -6.57
CA MET A 1 -1.03 -3.02 -6.06
C MET A 1 0.20 -2.15 -5.78
N LYS A 2 1.25 -2.66 -5.13
CA LYS A 2 2.49 -1.91 -4.86
C LYS A 2 3.20 -1.46 -6.15
N GLU A 3 3.36 -2.35 -7.12
CA GLU A 3 3.97 -2.05 -8.42
C GLU A 3 3.19 -1.01 -9.22
N LEU A 4 1.86 -1.10 -9.25
CA LEU A 4 1.00 -0.13 -9.92
C LEU A 4 1.14 1.28 -9.31
N LYS A 5 1.25 1.37 -7.98
CA LYS A 5 1.54 2.64 -7.30
C LYS A 5 2.92 3.16 -7.69
N THR A 6 3.95 2.33 -7.67
CA THR A 6 5.32 2.73 -8.06
C THR A 6 5.38 3.20 -9.50
N LEU A 7 4.72 2.50 -10.42
CA LEU A 7 4.68 2.85 -11.84
C LEU A 7 3.94 4.18 -12.06
N SER A 8 2.81 4.38 -11.36
CA SER A 8 2.11 5.67 -11.35
C SER A 8 2.96 6.81 -10.78
N ASP A 9 3.71 6.57 -9.70
CA ASP A 9 4.62 7.55 -9.11
C ASP A 9 5.75 7.93 -10.08
N VAL A 10 6.33 6.95 -10.79
CA VAL A 10 7.36 7.18 -11.82
C VAL A 10 6.81 7.99 -12.99
N VAL A 11 5.63 7.64 -13.52
CA VAL A 11 5.00 8.39 -14.62
C VAL A 11 4.74 9.85 -14.24
N VAL A 12 4.22 10.09 -13.04
CA VAL A 12 3.96 11.45 -12.54
C VAL A 12 5.28 12.20 -12.33
N PHE A 13 6.34 11.53 -11.89
CA PHE A 13 7.65 12.16 -11.75
C PHE A 13 8.26 12.54 -13.10
N CYS A 14 8.22 11.65 -14.10
CA CYS A 14 8.64 11.95 -15.47
C CYS A 14 7.85 13.11 -16.05
N TYR A 15 6.53 13.16 -15.82
CA TYR A 15 5.68 14.25 -16.25
C TYR A 15 6.03 15.59 -15.60
N ALA A 16 6.24 15.60 -14.28
CA ALA A 16 6.65 16.80 -13.55
C ALA A 16 8.02 17.31 -14.02
N MET A 17 8.95 16.39 -14.26
CA MET A 17 10.28 16.71 -14.79
C MET A 17 10.19 17.29 -16.21
N PHE A 18 9.35 16.71 -17.06
CA PHE A 18 9.09 17.21 -18.41
C PHE A 18 8.54 18.65 -18.39
N ILE A 19 7.53 18.92 -17.57
CA ILE A 19 6.97 20.27 -17.42
C ILE A 19 8.01 21.24 -16.87
N ALA A 20 8.81 20.84 -15.88
CA ALA A 20 9.85 21.70 -15.31
C ALA A 20 10.91 22.08 -16.36
N LEU A 21 11.32 21.14 -17.19
CA LEU A 21 12.26 21.38 -18.29
C LEU A 21 11.67 22.29 -19.38
N LEU A 22 10.37 22.17 -19.63
CA LEU A 22 9.64 23.01 -20.59
C LEU A 22 9.48 24.45 -20.06
N LEU A 23 9.19 24.61 -18.76
CA LEU A 23 9.08 25.93 -18.10
C LEU A 23 10.43 26.66 -17.94
N THR A 24 11.51 25.92 -17.79
CA THR A 24 12.88 26.47 -17.67
C THR A 24 13.49 26.86 -19.02
N ASN A 25 12.74 26.75 -20.12
CA ASN A 25 13.21 26.94 -21.50
C ASN A 25 14.42 26.04 -21.88
N LEU A 26 14.71 24.99 -21.10
CA LEU A 26 15.70 23.98 -21.48
C LEU A 26 15.19 23.14 -22.65
N LEU A 27 13.88 22.89 -22.69
CA LEU A 27 13.17 22.31 -23.83
C LEU A 27 12.50 23.44 -24.61
N ASP A 28 13.00 23.71 -25.81
CA ASP A 28 12.39 24.73 -26.67
C ASP A 28 11.06 24.21 -27.25
N HIS A 29 9.97 24.78 -26.74
CA HIS A 29 8.61 24.46 -27.19
C HIS A 29 8.39 24.76 -28.67
N LYS A 30 9.15 25.69 -29.28
CA LYS A 30 9.08 25.97 -30.71
C LYS A 30 9.75 24.89 -31.56
N ALA A 31 10.87 24.35 -31.08
CA ALA A 31 11.61 23.30 -31.77
C ALA A 31 10.95 21.92 -31.64
N ILE A 32 10.25 21.66 -30.54
CA ILE A 32 9.65 20.34 -30.24
C ILE A 32 8.22 20.23 -30.78
N PHE A 33 7.45 21.32 -30.72
CA PHE A 33 6.03 21.32 -31.07
C PHE A 33 5.69 22.16 -32.31
N GLU A 34 6.70 22.64 -33.06
CA GLU A 34 6.56 23.46 -34.27
C GLU A 34 5.56 24.62 -34.11
N ILE A 35 5.62 25.30 -32.96
CA ILE A 35 4.63 26.32 -32.60
C ILE A 35 4.95 27.62 -33.34
N ALA A 36 4.07 27.99 -34.28
CA ALA A 36 4.22 29.18 -35.11
C ALA A 36 3.52 30.42 -34.55
N THR A 37 2.52 30.25 -33.67
CA THR A 37 1.69 31.36 -33.14
C THR A 37 1.52 31.32 -31.61
N GLU A 38 1.28 32.49 -30.99
CA GLU A 38 1.08 32.61 -29.54
C GLU A 38 -0.17 31.86 -29.03
N GLU A 39 -1.24 31.80 -29.82
CA GLU A 39 -2.45 31.04 -29.46
C GLU A 39 -2.21 29.53 -29.37
N GLN A 40 -1.32 28.99 -30.21
CA GLN A 40 -0.93 27.58 -30.17
C GLN A 40 -0.12 27.28 -28.91
N ALA A 41 0.78 28.18 -28.51
CA ALA A 41 1.50 28.05 -27.24
C ALA A 41 0.53 28.04 -26.04
N LEU A 42 -0.45 28.95 -26.04
CA LEU A 42 -1.42 29.06 -24.93
C LEU A 42 -2.32 27.82 -24.84
N THR A 43 -2.70 27.25 -25.98
CA THR A 43 -3.44 25.98 -26.06
C THR A 43 -2.60 24.81 -25.57
N LEU A 44 -1.31 24.77 -25.90
CA LEU A 44 -0.38 23.75 -25.42
C LEU A 44 -0.27 23.77 -23.87
N TYR A 45 -0.12 24.95 -23.27
CA TYR A 45 -0.06 25.06 -21.81
C TYR A 45 -1.39 24.69 -21.13
N LYS A 46 -2.54 25.04 -21.72
CA LYS A 46 -3.85 24.63 -21.20
C LYS A 46 -4.04 23.11 -21.25
N THR A 47 -3.66 22.48 -22.37
CA THR A 47 -3.77 21.03 -22.53
C THR A 47 -2.81 20.29 -21.59
N LEU A 48 -1.57 20.76 -21.42
CA LEU A 48 -0.64 20.26 -20.39
C LEU A 48 -1.20 20.46 -18.97
N GLY A 49 -1.81 21.61 -18.67
CA GLY A 49 -2.49 21.82 -17.39
C GLY A 49 -3.60 20.79 -17.14
N ALA A 50 -4.44 20.54 -18.15
CA ALA A 50 -5.52 19.56 -18.08
C ALA A 50 -5.01 18.12 -17.90
N VAL A 51 -3.97 17.72 -18.64
CA VAL A 51 -3.33 16.40 -18.52
C VAL A 51 -2.70 16.24 -17.13
N GLY A 52 -2.06 17.28 -16.61
CA GLY A 52 -1.48 17.28 -15.27
C GLY A 52 -2.54 17.11 -14.17
N ALA A 53 -3.67 17.81 -14.28
CA ALA A 53 -4.80 17.66 -13.37
C ALA A 53 -5.38 16.23 -13.42
N GLY A 54 -5.52 15.66 -14.62
CA GLY A 54 -5.96 14.28 -14.81
C GLY A 54 -5.01 13.26 -14.15
N LEU A 55 -3.70 13.41 -14.34
CA LEU A 55 -2.68 12.57 -13.72
C LEU A 55 -2.72 12.63 -12.19
N MET A 56 -2.94 13.81 -11.60
CA MET A 56 -3.10 13.95 -10.14
C MET A 56 -4.34 13.21 -9.62
N LEU A 57 -5.46 13.28 -10.33
CA LEU A 57 -6.68 12.55 -9.95
C LEU A 57 -6.47 11.03 -10.00
N VAL A 58 -5.84 10.53 -11.06
CA VAL A 58 -5.52 9.10 -11.20
C VAL A 58 -4.59 8.65 -10.07
N LYS A 59 -3.56 9.44 -9.76
CA LYS A 59 -2.64 9.16 -8.64
C LYS A 59 -3.37 9.12 -7.30
N LEU A 60 -4.28 10.05 -7.04
CA LEU A 60 -5.10 10.07 -5.83
C LEU A 60 -5.99 8.82 -5.71
N LEU A 61 -6.60 8.38 -6.80
CA LEU A 61 -7.43 7.16 -6.83
C LEU A 61 -6.60 5.91 -6.53
N ILE A 62 -5.46 5.74 -7.21
CA ILE A 62 -4.54 4.61 -6.97
C ILE A 62 -4.04 4.63 -5.52
N GLY A 63 -3.72 5.81 -4.98
CA GLY A 63 -3.31 5.99 -3.59
C GLY A 63 -4.40 5.57 -2.59
N LYS A 64 -5.64 5.99 -2.81
CA LYS A 64 -6.78 5.58 -1.96
C LYS A 64 -7.00 4.08 -1.99
N LEU A 65 -7.02 3.46 -3.17
CA LEU A 65 -7.18 2.01 -3.31
C LEU A 65 -6.03 1.24 -2.63
N TYR A 66 -4.80 1.74 -2.75
CA TYR A 66 -3.64 1.14 -2.09
C TYR A 66 -3.75 1.19 -0.56
N ILE A 67 -4.13 2.33 0.01
CA ILE A 67 -4.32 2.48 1.47
C ILE A 67 -5.44 1.56 1.96
N THR A 68 -6.55 1.47 1.22
CA THR A 68 -7.65 0.56 1.57
C THR A 68 -7.20 -0.89 1.55
N SER A 69 -6.43 -1.31 0.53
CA SER A 69 -5.87 -2.67 0.47
C SER A 69 -4.95 -2.98 1.67
N LEU A 70 -4.08 -2.04 2.05
CA LEU A 70 -3.21 -2.19 3.22
C LEU A 70 -3.98 -2.28 4.54
N LYS A 71 -5.07 -1.52 4.69
CA LYS A 71 -5.93 -1.59 5.88
C LYS A 71 -6.60 -2.95 5.98
N TYR A 72 -7.07 -3.49 4.86
CA TYR A 72 -7.68 -4.81 4.80
C TYR A 72 -6.68 -5.91 5.16
N ASP A 73 -5.50 -5.90 4.54
CA ASP A 73 -4.44 -6.86 4.81
C ASP A 73 -4.00 -6.83 6.28
N ARG A 74 -3.88 -5.63 6.86
CA ARG A 74 -3.55 -5.45 8.29
C ARG A 74 -4.64 -6.03 9.20
N HIS A 75 -5.91 -5.82 8.87
CA HIS A 75 -7.02 -6.38 9.65
C HIS A 75 -7.01 -7.91 9.61
N MET A 76 -6.81 -8.51 8.43
CA MET A 76 -6.70 -9.96 8.30
C MET A 76 -5.49 -10.53 9.03
N ALA A 77 -4.34 -9.85 9.00
CA ALA A 77 -3.18 -10.25 9.78
C ALA A 77 -3.47 -10.20 11.30
N GLN A 78 -4.20 -9.20 11.78
CA GLN A 78 -4.59 -9.11 13.19
C GLN A 78 -5.55 -10.22 13.62
N VAL A 79 -6.53 -10.57 12.78
CA VAL A 79 -7.44 -11.71 13.04
C VAL A 79 -6.65 -12.99 13.18
N LYS A 80 -5.76 -13.29 12.23
CA LYS A 80 -4.90 -14.49 12.28
C LYS A 80 -4.01 -14.54 13.53
N ILE A 81 -3.46 -13.40 13.95
CA ILE A 81 -2.66 -13.32 15.19
C ILE A 81 -3.53 -13.61 16.42
N ASN A 82 -4.76 -13.11 16.45
CA ASN A 82 -5.67 -13.36 17.56
C ASN A 82 -6.11 -14.83 17.62
N GLU A 83 -6.39 -15.44 16.47
CA GLU A 83 -6.66 -16.87 16.37
C GLU A 83 -5.47 -17.71 16.87
N LEU A 84 -4.24 -17.37 16.44
CA LEU A 84 -3.04 -18.07 16.90
C LEU A 84 -2.83 -17.93 18.41
N LYS A 85 -3.11 -16.75 18.97
CA LYS A 85 -3.05 -16.53 20.41
C LYS A 85 -4.08 -17.38 21.14
N ALA A 86 -5.32 -17.43 20.62
CA ALA A 86 -6.38 -18.26 21.18
C ALA A 86 -5.99 -19.74 21.20
N ASP A 87 -5.48 -20.27 20.08
CA ASP A 87 -5.00 -21.67 19.99
C ASP A 87 -3.86 -21.95 20.97
N LEU A 88 -2.92 -21.00 21.13
CA LEU A 88 -1.84 -21.13 22.12
C LEU A 88 -2.35 -21.10 23.57
N TYR A 89 -3.36 -20.28 23.88
CA TYR A 89 -3.99 -20.26 25.19
C TYR A 89 -4.71 -21.56 25.49
N GLU A 90 -5.46 -22.09 24.51
CA GLU A 90 -6.17 -23.36 24.61
C GLU A 90 -5.20 -24.52 24.82
N ARG A 91 -4.16 -24.64 23.99
CA ARG A 91 -3.08 -25.63 24.19
C ARG A 91 -2.44 -25.49 25.56
N LYS A 92 -2.11 -24.28 26.02
CA LYS A 92 -1.52 -24.07 27.35
C LYS A 92 -2.47 -24.51 28.48
N GLN A 93 -3.77 -24.33 28.30
CA GLN A 93 -4.78 -24.76 29.25
C GLN A 93 -4.95 -26.28 29.25
N GLU A 94 -4.90 -26.92 28.07
CA GLU A 94 -4.86 -28.37 27.92
C GLU A 94 -3.62 -28.99 28.57
N TYR A 95 -2.43 -28.41 28.36
CA TYR A 95 -1.20 -28.85 29.03
C TYR A 95 -1.32 -28.75 30.55
N ARG A 96 -1.90 -27.67 31.08
CA ARG A 96 -2.12 -27.51 32.52
C ARG A 96 -3.15 -28.50 33.06
N SER A 97 -4.23 -28.77 32.32
CA SER A 97 -5.27 -29.70 32.76
C SER A 97 -4.79 -31.16 32.71
N ASN A 98 -4.02 -31.53 31.68
CA ASN A 98 -3.39 -32.85 31.60
C ASN A 98 -2.32 -33.01 32.68
N SER A 99 -1.47 -32.01 32.90
CA SER A 99 -0.47 -32.06 33.97
C SER A 99 -1.12 -32.21 35.36
N TYR A 100 -2.28 -31.59 35.59
CA TYR A 100 -3.04 -31.76 36.84
C TYR A 100 -3.68 -33.15 36.97
N LYS A 101 -4.19 -33.71 35.87
CA LYS A 101 -4.69 -35.11 35.86
C LYS A 101 -3.57 -36.11 36.09
N GLU A 102 -2.39 -35.87 35.51
CA GLU A 102 -1.19 -36.70 35.69
C GLU A 102 -0.71 -36.66 37.15
N SER A 103 -0.68 -35.48 37.77
CA SER A 103 -0.26 -35.32 39.17
C SER A 103 -1.22 -35.99 40.15
N ILE A 104 -2.53 -35.86 39.94
CA ILE A 104 -3.53 -36.55 40.77
C ILE A 104 -3.44 -38.07 40.60
N ARG A 105 -3.21 -38.56 39.37
CA ARG A 105 -3.01 -40.00 39.13
C ARG A 105 -1.76 -40.52 39.85
N MET A 106 -0.67 -39.76 39.85
CA MET A 106 0.54 -40.13 40.60
C MET A 106 0.30 -40.12 42.11
N GLU A 107 -0.38 -39.12 42.68
CA GLU A 107 -0.71 -39.09 44.11
C GLU A 107 -1.59 -40.27 44.54
N MET A 108 -2.60 -40.62 43.73
CA MET A 108 -3.46 -41.78 44.02
C MET A 108 -2.71 -43.12 43.92
N ALA A 109 -1.76 -43.26 42.99
CA ALA A 109 -0.95 -44.46 42.84
C ALA A 109 0.06 -44.62 43.99
N VAL A 110 0.55 -43.51 44.56
CA VAL A 110 1.44 -43.52 45.73
C VAL A 110 0.67 -43.77 47.03
N ALA A 111 -0.57 -43.29 47.14
CA ALA A 111 -1.42 -43.51 48.32
C ALA A 111 -2.07 -44.91 48.40
N SER A 112 -2.03 -45.70 47.31
CA SER A 112 -2.55 -47.07 47.25
C SER A 112 -1.53 -48.18 47.52
N ASN A 113 -0.28 -47.82 47.83
CA ASN A 113 0.78 -48.72 48.30
C ASN A 113 0.99 -48.57 49.81
#